data_AF-A0A9W8HWF1-F1
#
_entry.id   AF-A0A9W8HWF1-F1
#
_cell.length_a   1.000
_cell.length_b   1.000
_cell.length_c   1.000
_cell.angle_alpha   90.00
_cell.angle_beta   90.00
_cell.angle_gamma   90.00
#
_symmetry.space_group_name_H-M   'P 1'
#
loop_
_entity.id
_entity.type
_entity.pdbx_description
1 polymer ?
#
loop_
_entity_poly.entity_id
_entity_poly.type
_entity_poly.pdbx_seq_one_letter_code
_entity_poly.pdbx_strand_id
1 'polypeptide(L)'
;MTSVENPSYTLRYFNFIGLAETSRLLLTAGKANWTEVHPEWPEEKENQPFGRLPVLVEKRADGSELVLSESPTIERYLARTFGFLPTDPGQSAIQEQIRDQQSDV
;
A
#
# COMPACT_ATOMS: atom_id res chain seq x y z
N MET A 1 -15.24 -1.41 -27.36
CA MET A 1 -14.90 -0.74 -26.09
C MET A 1 -14.30 -1.80 -25.19
N THR A 2 -12.98 -1.93 -25.16
CA THR A 2 -12.30 -2.77 -24.18
C THR A 2 -12.39 -2.05 -22.84
N SER A 3 -13.10 -2.61 -21.86
CA SER A 3 -12.95 -2.18 -20.47
C SER A 3 -11.50 -2.44 -20.10
N VAL A 4 -10.71 -1.39 -19.99
CA VAL A 4 -9.43 -1.48 -19.28
C VAL A 4 -9.85 -1.66 -17.83
N GLU A 5 -9.88 -2.91 -17.37
CA GLU A 5 -10.11 -3.25 -15.97
C GLU A 5 -9.04 -2.50 -15.17
N ASN A 6 -9.46 -1.49 -14.38
CA ASN A 6 -8.53 -0.79 -13.51
C ASN A 6 -7.96 -1.80 -12.51
N PRO A 7 -6.67 -1.70 -12.16
CA PRO A 7 -6.09 -2.59 -11.16
C PRO A 7 -6.89 -2.52 -9.86
N SER A 8 -7.13 -3.67 -9.26
CA SER A 8 -7.85 -3.78 -7.98
C SER A 8 -6.86 -4.09 -6.87
N TYR A 9 -7.00 -3.41 -5.73
CA TYR A 9 -6.13 -3.57 -4.58
C TYR A 9 -6.81 -4.36 -3.46
N THR A 10 -6.07 -5.26 -2.80
CA THR A 10 -6.46 -5.86 -1.52
C THR A 10 -5.41 -5.50 -0.48
N LEU A 11 -5.84 -4.81 0.58
CA LEU A 11 -5.00 -4.54 1.74
C LEU A 11 -5.27 -5.61 2.80
N ARG A 12 -4.23 -6.29 3.27
CA ARG A 12 -4.31 -7.25 4.37
C ARG A 12 -3.73 -6.63 5.62
N TYR A 13 -4.54 -6.50 6.67
CA TYR A 13 -4.08 -6.02 7.97
C TYR A 13 -5.02 -6.47 9.09
N PHE A 14 -4.59 -6.28 10.34
CA PHE A 14 -5.47 -6.48 11.48
C PHE A 14 -6.64 -5.48 11.47
N ASN A 15 -7.76 -5.86 12.09
CA ASN A 15 -8.94 -5.00 12.23
C ASN A 15 -8.78 -3.93 13.34
N PHE A 16 -7.77 -3.09 13.20
CA PHE A 16 -7.54 -1.90 14.01
C PHE A 16 -6.72 -0.83 13.25
N ILE A 17 -6.61 0.36 13.83
CA ILE A 17 -5.83 1.48 13.29
C ILE A 17 -4.36 1.31 13.66
N GLY A 18 -3.48 1.23 12.65
CA GLY A 18 -2.06 0.97 12.86
C GLY A 18 -1.25 1.25 11.59
N LEU A 19 -0.26 0.41 11.32
CA LEU A 19 0.69 0.58 10.20
C LEU A 19 0.04 0.58 8.81
N ALA A 20 -1.19 0.08 8.68
CA ALA A 20 -1.92 0.10 7.41
C ALA A 20 -2.71 1.39 7.17
N GLU A 21 -2.82 2.29 8.16
CA GLU A 21 -3.74 3.43 8.09
C GLU A 21 -3.39 4.40 6.95
N THR A 22 -2.11 4.74 6.82
CA THR A 22 -1.62 5.56 5.71
C THR A 22 -1.95 4.92 4.35
N SER A 23 -1.85 3.59 4.25
CA SER A 23 -2.21 2.87 3.02
C SER A 23 -3.71 2.97 2.71
N ARG A 24 -4.59 2.86 3.73
CA ARG A 24 -6.05 3.08 3.56
C ARG A 24 -6.36 4.48 3.04
N LEU A 25 -5.70 5.49 3.62
CA LEU A 25 -5.86 6.89 3.22
C LEU A 25 -5.38 7.13 1.78
N LEU A 26 -4.22 6.58 1.40
CA LEU A 26 -3.68 6.71 0.04
C LEU A 26 -4.58 6.03 -1.00
N LEU A 27 -5.06 4.81 -0.74
CA LEU A 27 -5.99 4.09 -1.63
C LEU A 27 -7.30 4.87 -1.80
N THR A 28 -7.85 5.39 -0.70
CA THR A 28 -9.08 6.18 -0.72
C THR A 28 -8.90 7.51 -1.45
N ALA A 29 -7.83 8.25 -1.15
CA ALA A 29 -7.52 9.52 -1.81
C ALA A 29 -7.27 9.32 -3.32
N GLY A 30 -6.62 8.21 -3.69
CA GLY A 30 -6.39 7.81 -5.09
C GLY A 30 -7.65 7.35 -5.82
N LYS A 31 -8.80 7.28 -5.14
CA LYS A 31 -10.06 6.74 -5.65
C LYS A 31 -9.87 5.34 -6.25
N ALA A 32 -8.98 4.55 -5.65
CA ALA A 32 -8.68 3.21 -6.11
C ALA A 32 -9.87 2.28 -5.87
N ASN A 33 -10.02 1.26 -6.71
CA ASN A 33 -10.90 0.14 -6.40
C ASN A 33 -10.17 -0.80 -5.43
N TRP A 34 -10.57 -0.83 -4.17
CA TRP A 34 -9.87 -1.61 -3.15
C TRP A 34 -10.78 -2.20 -2.09
N THR A 35 -10.32 -3.30 -1.48
CA THR A 35 -10.96 -3.97 -0.35
C THR A 35 -9.94 -4.27 0.73
N GLU A 36 -10.42 -4.48 1.96
CA GLU A 36 -9.58 -4.92 3.08
C GLU A 36 -9.93 -6.36 3.48
N VAL A 37 -8.91 -7.14 3.82
CA VAL A 37 -9.04 -8.49 4.38
C VAL A 37 -8.28 -8.53 5.70
N HIS A 38 -8.85 -9.22 6.68
CA HIS A 38 -8.24 -9.40 8.00
C HIS A 38 -7.83 -10.87 8.17
N PRO A 39 -6.55 -11.22 7.97
CA PRO A 39 -6.09 -12.59 8.17
C PRO A 39 -6.23 -13.01 9.64
N GLU A 40 -6.61 -14.26 9.86
CA GLU A 40 -6.64 -14.89 11.18
C GLU A 40 -5.21 -15.14 11.68
N TRP A 41 -4.95 -14.77 12.93
CA TRP A 41 -3.60 -14.79 13.49
C TRP A 41 -3.56 -15.57 14.80
N PRO A 42 -2.62 -16.53 14.96
CA PRO A 42 -1.40 -16.72 14.17
C PRO A 42 -1.50 -17.65 12.93
N GLU A 43 -2.67 -18.22 12.63
CA GLU A 43 -2.86 -19.31 11.66
C GLU A 43 -2.41 -18.95 10.24
N GLU A 44 -2.68 -17.73 9.78
CA GLU A 44 -2.35 -17.29 8.42
C GLU A 44 -1.01 -16.56 8.32
N LYS A 45 -0.20 -16.56 9.40
CA LYS A 45 1.10 -15.87 9.43
C LYS A 45 2.05 -16.36 8.35
N GLU A 46 2.21 -17.67 8.23
CA GLU A 46 3.17 -18.27 7.28
C GLU A 46 2.76 -18.02 5.81
N ASN A 47 1.50 -17.66 5.57
CA ASN A 47 0.98 -17.33 4.24
C ASN A 47 1.29 -15.89 3.83
N GLN A 48 1.80 -15.05 4.74
CA GLN A 48 2.13 -13.65 4.42
C GLN A 48 3.62 -13.49 4.10
N PRO A 49 4.00 -12.58 3.18
CA PRO A 49 5.40 -12.24 2.95
C PRO A 49 6.13 -11.90 4.26
N PHE A 50 7.25 -12.58 4.48
CA PHE A 50 8.07 -12.47 5.69
C PHE A 50 7.33 -12.75 7.02
N GLY A 51 6.13 -13.34 6.97
CA GLY A 51 5.29 -13.57 8.14
C GLY A 51 4.85 -12.28 8.83
N ARG A 52 4.59 -11.23 8.06
CA ARG A 52 4.25 -9.88 8.55
C ARG A 52 3.05 -9.27 7.85
N LEU A 53 2.43 -8.31 8.54
CA LEU A 53 1.40 -7.41 8.02
C LEU A 53 1.85 -5.95 8.28
N PRO A 54 1.45 -4.97 7.45
CA PRO A 54 0.50 -5.08 6.35
C PRO A 54 1.08 -5.68 5.06
N VAL A 55 0.16 -6.16 4.20
CA VAL A 55 0.46 -6.64 2.85
C VAL A 55 -0.52 -6.00 1.86
N LEU A 56 -0.01 -5.43 0.77
CA LEU A 56 -0.80 -4.96 -0.36
C LEU A 56 -0.70 -5.98 -1.49
N VAL A 57 -1.84 -6.37 -2.05
CA VAL A 57 -1.93 -7.14 -3.29
C VAL A 57 -2.57 -6.26 -4.35
N GLU A 58 -1.84 -5.96 -5.42
CA GLU A 58 -2.36 -5.32 -6.63
C GLU A 58 -2.59 -6.39 -7.69
N LYS A 59 -3.84 -6.58 -8.11
CA LYS A 59 -4.17 -7.40 -9.28
C LYS A 59 -4.24 -6.51 -10.51
N ARG A 60 -3.41 -6.83 -11.52
CA ARG A 60 -3.28 -6.05 -12.75
C ARG A 60 -4.22 -6.56 -13.85
N ALA A 61 -4.45 -5.72 -14.85
CA ALA A 61 -5.33 -6.02 -15.97
C ALA A 61 -4.88 -7.23 -16.80
N ASP A 62 -3.57 -7.56 -16.79
CA ASP A 62 -3.00 -8.74 -17.46
C ASP A 62 -3.14 -10.03 -16.64
N GLY A 63 -3.77 -9.96 -15.46
CA GLY A 63 -3.93 -11.08 -14.54
C GLY A 63 -2.73 -11.34 -13.64
N SER A 64 -1.63 -10.60 -13.79
CA SER A 64 -0.49 -10.68 -12.87
C SER A 64 -0.81 -10.01 -11.54
N GLU A 65 -0.14 -10.47 -10.47
CA GLU A 65 -0.27 -9.90 -9.13
C GLU A 65 1.08 -9.34 -8.65
N LEU A 66 1.04 -8.13 -8.10
CA LEU A 66 2.14 -7.54 -7.35
C LEU A 66 1.79 -7.64 -5.86
N VAL A 67 2.65 -8.30 -5.08
CA VAL A 67 2.49 -8.43 -3.63
C VAL A 67 3.61 -7.66 -2.93
N LEU A 68 3.23 -6.69 -2.10
CA LEU A 68 4.15 -5.86 -1.32
C LEU A 68 3.87 -6.02 0.17
N SER A 69 4.92 -6.04 0.97
CA SER A 69 4.87 -5.98 2.44
C SER A 69 5.73 -4.80 2.92
N GLU A 70 5.70 -4.53 4.23
CA GLU A 70 6.31 -3.38 4.90
C GLU A 70 5.56 -2.07 4.57
N SER A 71 4.92 -1.48 5.59
CA SER A 71 4.05 -0.31 5.40
C SER A 71 4.71 0.85 4.64
N PRO A 72 5.99 1.22 4.88
CA PRO A 72 6.55 2.37 4.18
C PRO A 72 6.84 2.10 2.70
N THR A 73 7.04 0.83 2.33
CA THR A 73 7.18 0.42 0.93
C THR A 73 5.85 0.54 0.20
N ILE A 74 4.78 0.03 0.82
CA ILE A 74 3.42 0.12 0.31
C ILE A 74 3.01 1.59 0.12
N GLU A 75 3.21 2.42 1.14
CA GLU A 75 2.88 3.84 1.12
C GLU A 75 3.58 4.59 -0.03
N ARG A 76 4.91 4.43 -0.15
CA ARG A 76 5.68 5.08 -1.22
C ARG A 76 5.26 4.58 -2.60
N TYR A 77 4.94 3.30 -2.74
CA TYR A 77 4.45 2.75 -4.00
C TYR A 77 3.11 3.39 -4.38
N LEU A 78 2.11 3.37 -3.49
CA LEU A 78 0.80 3.96 -3.74
C LEU A 78 0.87 5.47 -3.99
N ALA A 79 1.66 6.21 -3.21
CA ALA A 79 1.81 7.64 -3.38
C ALA A 79 2.42 8.00 -4.75
N ARG A 80 3.36 7.19 -5.27
CA ARG A 80 3.87 7.36 -6.65
C ARG A 80 2.82 6.98 -7.69
N THR A 81 2.15 5.85 -7.50
CA THR A 81 1.12 5.35 -8.43
C THR A 81 -0.01 6.36 -8.62
N PHE A 82 -0.43 7.04 -7.55
CA PHE A 82 -1.51 8.03 -7.59
C PHE A 82 -1.04 9.46 -7.80
N GLY A 83 0.26 9.70 -8.01
CA GLY A 83 0.80 11.04 -8.28
C GLY A 83 0.75 12.00 -7.09
N PHE A 84 0.80 11.47 -5.86
CA PHE A 84 0.84 12.27 -4.63
C PHE A 84 2.24 12.71 -4.23
N LEU A 85 3.28 12.10 -4.81
CA LEU A 85 4.64 12.56 -4.60
C LEU A 85 5.05 13.60 -5.64
N PRO A 86 5.86 14.61 -5.26
CA PRO A 86 6.48 15.52 -6.21
C PRO A 86 7.33 14.76 -7.23
N THR A 87 7.46 15.32 -8.43
CA THR A 87 8.42 14.83 -9.44
C THR A 87 9.73 15.59 -9.42
N ASP A 88 9.75 16.80 -8.84
CA ASP A 88 10.98 17.57 -8.64
C ASP A 88 11.84 16.90 -7.56
N PRO A 89 13.13 16.61 -7.83
CA PRO A 89 14.00 15.94 -6.86
C PRO A 89 14.13 16.68 -5.52
N GLY A 90 14.14 18.03 -5.53
CA GLY A 90 14.26 18.83 -4.31
C GLY A 90 13.00 18.74 -3.44
N GLN A 91 11.82 18.85 -4.05
CA GLN A 91 10.54 18.68 -3.35
C GLN A 91 10.36 17.24 -2.83
N SER A 92 10.77 16.24 -3.60
CA SER A 92 10.77 14.84 -3.14
C SER A 92 11.67 14.64 -1.93
N ALA A 93 12.88 15.20 -1.93
CA ALA A 93 13.78 15.12 -0.78
C ALA A 93 13.18 15.78 0.48
N ILE A 94 12.48 16.91 0.35
CA ILE A 94 11.79 17.56 1.49
C ILE A 94 10.68 16.65 2.04
N GLN A 95 9.90 16.01 1.17
CA GLN A 95 8.86 15.06 1.58
C GLN A 95 9.48 13.84 2.28
N GLU A 96 10.56 13.28 1.73
CA GLU A 96 11.29 12.14 2.28
C GLU A 96 11.88 12.49 3.66
N GLN A 97 12.44 13.68 3.83
CA GLN A 97 12.94 14.16 5.13
C GLN A 97 11.86 14.15 6.22
N ILE A 98 10.64 14.62 5.92
CA ILE A 98 9.53 14.61 6.89
C ILE A 98 9.12 13.17 7.23
N ARG A 99 9.08 12.30 6.22
CA ARG A 99 8.76 10.88 6.43
C ARG A 99 9.81 10.21 7.33
N ASP A 100 11.09 10.41 7.06
CA ASP A 100 12.16 9.77 7.81
C ASP A 100 12.17 10.27 9.26
N GLN A 101 11.89 11.57 9.48
CA GLN A 101 11.68 12.12 10.83
C GLN A 101 10.52 11.45 11.58
N GLN A 102 9.45 11.01 10.91
CA GLN A 102 8.36 10.28 11.56
C GLN A 102 8.77 8.85 11.96
N SER A 103 9.69 8.22 11.24
CA SER A 103 10.16 6.86 11.56
C SER A 103 11.20 6.79 12.66
N ASP A 104 11.85 7.90 13.00
CA ASP A 104 12.88 7.97 14.05
C ASP A 104 12.30 8.05 15.47
N VAL A 105 10.98 8.24 15.62
CA VAL A 105 10.28 8.44 16.90
C VAL A 105 9.51 7.19 17.30
#